data_AF-A0A0Q9CT40-F1
#
_entry.id   AF-A0A0Q9CT40-F1
#
_cell.length_a   1.000
_cell.length_b   1.000
_cell.length_c   1.000
_cell.angle_alpha   90.00
_cell.angle_beta   90.00
_cell.angle_gamma   90.00
#
_symmetry.space_group_name_H-M   'P 1'
#
loop_
_entity.id
_entity.type
_entity.pdbx_description
1 polymer ?
#
loop_
_entity_poly.entity_id
_entity_poly.type
_entity_poly.pdbx_seq_one_letter_code
_entity_poly.pdbx_strand_id
1 'polypeptide(L)'
;MAPRPKARMTLGKHLIGAPPWRSLPQGVVVYGEQDPSDGVTYYWEEWEVLGYENLDFWVEYDHYTKAVTLYRPAESAERLDPSRLRKGQVVNVTLSGRTYRTTVTEAGVGTIRSLDGSFTYDLSIGQPVAYAELRTNDMVLSLEKFDDRIIDLYHGTVLDVAGQKAHFGKRIAPRNVSVKLVGAFLAIGVLATMLFSSCGPRNDTYCTPRSVEQAAPSDQVVSQDDDQTCYRRSVYGGGGGGLGK
;
A
#
# COMPACT_ATOMS: atom_id res chain seq x y z
N MET A 1 -22.47 -10.47 2.16
CA MET A 1 -22.63 -9.13 1.54
C MET A 1 -21.34 -8.84 0.78
N ALA A 2 -21.41 -8.38 -0.48
CA ALA A 2 -20.21 -8.02 -1.22
C ALA A 2 -19.44 -6.89 -0.49
N PRO A 3 -18.10 -6.88 -0.51
CA PRO A 3 -17.34 -5.75 0.01
C PRO A 3 -17.70 -4.50 -0.82
N ARG A 4 -17.49 -3.33 -0.22
CA ARG A 4 -17.76 -2.04 -0.88
C ARG A 4 -16.51 -1.17 -0.84
N PRO A 5 -16.35 -0.26 -1.83
CA PRO A 5 -15.41 0.84 -1.75
C PRO A 5 -15.52 1.59 -0.42
N LYS A 6 -14.37 1.94 0.16
CA LYS A 6 -14.23 2.67 1.43
C LYS A 6 -13.54 4.02 1.22
N ALA A 7 -12.70 4.15 0.19
CA ALA A 7 -12.07 5.42 -0.16
C ALA A 7 -13.16 6.50 -0.38
N ARG A 8 -12.89 7.71 0.09
CA ARG A 8 -13.83 8.84 0.05
C ARG A 8 -13.88 9.50 -1.33
N MET A 9 -13.85 8.69 -2.38
CA MET A 9 -13.99 9.06 -3.78
C MET A 9 -15.45 8.85 -4.20
N THR A 10 -15.82 9.38 -5.36
CA THR A 10 -17.20 9.31 -5.87
C THR A 10 -17.11 9.39 -7.38
N LEU A 11 -17.70 8.41 -8.06
CA LEU A 11 -17.70 8.33 -9.52
C LEU A 11 -18.32 9.60 -10.12
N GLY A 12 -17.74 10.09 -11.22
CA GLY A 12 -18.20 11.32 -11.90
C GLY A 12 -18.01 12.62 -11.11
N LYS A 13 -17.40 12.60 -9.90
CA LYS A 13 -17.17 13.80 -9.09
C LYS A 13 -15.68 14.17 -9.04
N HIS A 14 -15.37 15.35 -9.57
CA HIS A 14 -13.99 15.85 -9.60
C HIS A 14 -13.33 15.92 -8.21
N LEU A 15 -12.07 15.52 -8.21
CA LEU A 15 -11.08 15.77 -7.16
C LEU A 15 -10.18 16.91 -7.66
N ILE A 16 -9.96 17.93 -6.83
CA ILE A 16 -9.27 19.16 -7.23
C ILE A 16 -8.23 19.47 -6.15
N GLY A 17 -6.98 19.09 -6.42
CA GLY A 17 -5.82 19.38 -5.60
C GLY A 17 -5.21 20.74 -5.89
N ALA A 18 -3.95 20.90 -5.47
CA ALA A 18 -3.11 21.99 -5.94
C ALA A 18 -2.79 21.78 -7.44
N PRO A 19 -2.60 22.85 -8.25
CA PRO A 19 -2.23 22.72 -9.65
C PRO A 19 -1.00 21.82 -9.86
N PRO A 20 -0.97 20.95 -10.88
CA PRO A 20 -1.96 20.79 -11.97
C PRO A 20 -3.11 19.81 -11.63
N TRP A 21 -3.23 19.35 -10.38
CA TRP A 21 -4.04 18.16 -10.06
C TRP A 21 -5.55 18.42 -10.09
N ARG A 22 -6.18 18.03 -11.19
CA ARG A 22 -7.62 17.88 -11.35
C ARG A 22 -7.89 16.49 -11.91
N SER A 23 -8.70 15.69 -11.24
CA SER A 23 -8.97 14.33 -11.66
C SER A 23 -10.43 13.91 -11.49
N LEU A 24 -10.83 12.82 -12.14
CA LEU A 24 -12.21 12.34 -12.24
C LEU A 24 -12.25 10.81 -12.10
N PRO A 25 -12.75 10.26 -10.99
CA PRO A 25 -12.92 8.81 -10.83
C PRO A 25 -14.00 8.29 -11.78
N GLN A 26 -13.68 7.27 -12.57
CA GLN A 26 -14.57 6.65 -13.57
C GLN A 26 -15.05 5.26 -13.16
N GLY A 27 -14.18 4.46 -12.56
CA GLY A 27 -14.46 3.11 -12.11
C GLY A 27 -13.83 2.82 -10.75
N VAL A 28 -14.38 1.83 -10.04
CA VAL A 28 -13.77 1.26 -8.83
C VAL A 28 -13.97 -0.25 -8.77
N VAL A 29 -12.85 -0.96 -8.67
CA VAL A 29 -12.80 -2.39 -8.42
C VAL A 29 -12.42 -2.62 -6.96
N VAL A 30 -13.03 -3.63 -6.31
CA VAL A 30 -12.62 -4.10 -4.98
C VAL A 30 -12.23 -5.56 -5.10
N TYR A 31 -10.97 -5.86 -4.80
CA TYR A 31 -10.44 -7.22 -4.77
C TYR A 31 -10.55 -7.81 -3.38
N GLY A 32 -10.54 -9.13 -3.31
CA GLY A 32 -10.37 -9.87 -2.07
C GLY A 32 -9.60 -11.15 -2.29
N GLU A 33 -8.48 -11.28 -1.60
CA GLU A 33 -7.58 -12.45 -1.58
C GLU A 33 -7.58 -13.06 -0.18
N GLN A 34 -7.58 -14.39 -0.11
CA GLN A 34 -7.46 -15.10 1.17
C GLN A 34 -6.00 -15.43 1.42
N ASP A 35 -5.44 -14.95 2.51
CA ASP A 35 -4.10 -15.35 2.95
C ASP A 35 -4.19 -16.78 3.51
N PRO A 36 -3.39 -17.74 3.01
CA PRO A 36 -3.43 -19.12 3.47
C PRO A 36 -2.81 -19.34 4.86
N SER A 37 -2.09 -18.35 5.41
CA SER A 37 -1.44 -18.46 6.73
C SER A 37 -2.40 -18.20 7.90
N ASP A 38 -3.31 -17.24 7.77
CA ASP A 38 -4.30 -16.87 8.79
C ASP A 38 -5.76 -17.18 8.38
N GLY A 39 -6.00 -17.51 7.10
CA GLY A 39 -7.32 -17.77 6.53
C GLY A 39 -8.17 -16.52 6.33
N VAL A 40 -7.64 -15.32 6.58
CA VAL A 40 -8.34 -14.03 6.48
C VAL A 40 -8.40 -13.58 5.04
N THR A 41 -9.56 -13.07 4.62
CA THR A 41 -9.67 -12.37 3.33
C THR A 41 -9.27 -10.92 3.51
N TYR A 42 -8.13 -10.55 2.93
CA TYR A 42 -7.69 -9.17 2.80
C TYR A 42 -8.35 -8.52 1.58
N TYR A 43 -8.58 -7.21 1.66
CA TYR A 43 -9.27 -6.44 0.62
C TYR A 43 -8.50 -5.16 0.32
N TRP A 44 -8.53 -4.75 -0.94
CA TRP A 44 -8.11 -3.44 -1.39
C TRP A 44 -9.05 -2.98 -2.50
N GLU A 45 -9.07 -1.68 -2.76
CA GLU A 45 -9.83 -1.10 -3.87
C GLU A 45 -8.90 -0.31 -4.77
N GLU A 46 -9.06 -0.45 -6.08
CA GLU A 46 -8.37 0.35 -7.09
C GLU A 46 -9.41 1.18 -7.84
N TRP A 47 -9.14 2.47 -7.98
CA TRP A 47 -9.98 3.41 -8.71
C TRP A 47 -9.31 3.80 -10.01
N GLU A 48 -10.01 3.64 -11.13
CA GLU A 48 -9.59 4.19 -12.42
C GLU A 48 -9.94 5.68 -12.43
N VAL A 49 -8.93 6.54 -12.66
CA VAL A 49 -9.04 7.99 -12.50
C VAL A 49 -8.46 8.69 -13.73
N LEU A 50 -9.31 9.43 -14.44
CA LEU A 50 -8.83 10.33 -15.50
C LEU A 50 -8.16 11.54 -14.86
N GLY A 51 -6.91 11.81 -15.22
CA GLY A 51 -6.15 12.97 -14.81
C GLY A 51 -6.40 14.24 -15.63
N TYR A 52 -5.60 15.25 -15.35
CA TYR A 52 -5.42 16.39 -16.25
C TYR A 52 -4.73 15.90 -17.54
N GLU A 53 -5.06 16.48 -18.69
CA GLU A 53 -4.57 16.07 -20.02
C GLU A 53 -4.86 14.60 -20.41
N ASN A 54 -5.93 13.99 -19.85
CA ASN A 54 -6.31 12.59 -20.08
C ASN A 54 -5.19 11.59 -19.73
N LEU A 55 -4.40 11.92 -18.70
CA LEU A 55 -3.46 10.98 -18.10
C LEU A 55 -4.23 10.02 -17.20
N ASP A 56 -4.46 8.80 -17.68
CA ASP A 56 -5.12 7.76 -16.91
C ASP A 56 -4.17 7.19 -15.85
N PHE A 57 -4.65 7.11 -14.62
CA PHE A 57 -3.88 6.59 -13.50
C PHE A 57 -4.80 5.87 -12.51
N TRP A 58 -4.23 4.94 -11.76
CA TRP A 58 -4.95 4.18 -10.74
C TRP A 58 -4.68 4.73 -9.35
N VAL A 59 -5.67 4.65 -8.48
CA VAL A 59 -5.55 4.98 -7.05
C VAL A 59 -5.99 3.78 -6.22
N GLU A 60 -5.02 3.14 -5.58
CA GLU A 60 -5.27 2.06 -4.64
C GLU A 60 -5.57 2.63 -3.25
N TYR A 61 -6.51 2.00 -2.54
CA TYR A 61 -6.63 2.10 -1.09
C TYR A 61 -6.72 0.71 -0.46
N ASP A 62 -5.67 0.36 0.29
CA ASP A 62 -5.58 -0.89 1.04
C ASP A 62 -6.52 -0.84 2.26
N HIS A 63 -7.46 -1.79 2.38
CA HIS A 63 -8.45 -1.75 3.47
C HIS A 63 -7.86 -2.08 4.83
N TYR A 64 -6.64 -2.58 4.89
CA TYR A 64 -5.96 -3.07 6.08
C TYR A 64 -4.83 -2.14 6.51
N THR A 65 -3.81 -1.91 5.68
CA THR A 65 -2.71 -0.98 5.96
C THR A 65 -3.16 0.48 5.94
N LYS A 66 -4.32 0.77 5.32
CA LYS A 66 -4.87 2.13 5.09
C LYS A 66 -3.99 3.00 4.19
N ALA A 67 -3.01 2.40 3.50
CA ALA A 67 -2.20 3.07 2.51
C ALA A 67 -3.09 3.60 1.37
N VAL A 68 -2.64 4.69 0.76
CA VAL A 68 -3.18 5.19 -0.51
C VAL A 68 -2.01 5.22 -1.47
N THR A 69 -2.09 4.48 -2.56
CA THR A 69 -1.01 4.42 -3.56
C THR A 69 -1.53 5.00 -4.87
N LEU A 70 -0.76 5.93 -5.44
CA LEU A 70 -1.00 6.51 -6.74
C LEU A 70 -0.12 5.79 -7.78
N TYR A 71 -0.75 5.10 -8.71
CA TYR A 71 -0.11 4.29 -9.75
C TYR A 71 -0.19 5.00 -11.10
N ARG A 72 0.95 5.39 -11.66
CA ARG A 72 1.04 5.94 -13.02
C ARG A 72 1.55 4.88 -13.99
N PRO A 73 1.05 4.82 -15.25
CA PRO A 73 1.58 3.90 -16.25
C PRO A 73 3.10 4.00 -16.40
N ALA A 74 3.75 2.86 -16.56
CA ALA A 74 5.17 2.73 -16.81
C ALA A 74 5.43 1.58 -17.79
N GLU A 75 6.53 1.66 -18.55
CA GLU A 75 6.90 0.62 -19.50
C GLU A 75 8.27 0.03 -19.12
N SER A 76 8.37 -1.31 -19.12
CA SER A 76 9.63 -2.05 -19.02
C SER A 76 10.01 -2.67 -20.36
N ALA A 77 11.31 -2.72 -20.65
CA ALA A 77 11.82 -3.46 -21.80
C ALA A 77 11.62 -4.99 -21.64
N GLU A 78 11.62 -5.47 -20.39
CA GLU A 78 11.34 -6.86 -20.02
C GLU A 78 9.83 -7.12 -20.00
N ARG A 79 9.42 -8.28 -20.55
CA ARG A 79 8.06 -8.82 -20.37
C ARG A 79 8.01 -9.66 -19.11
N LEU A 80 7.66 -9.05 -18.00
CA LEU A 80 7.47 -9.72 -16.71
C LEU A 80 6.04 -10.25 -16.61
N ASP A 81 5.86 -11.46 -16.09
CA ASP A 81 4.56 -12.10 -15.88
C ASP A 81 4.36 -12.29 -14.37
N PRO A 82 3.47 -11.53 -13.70
CA PRO A 82 3.34 -11.57 -12.25
C PRO A 82 2.93 -12.96 -11.74
N SER A 83 2.22 -13.76 -12.54
CA SER A 83 1.85 -15.14 -12.19
C SER A 83 3.05 -16.10 -12.03
N ARG A 84 4.26 -15.67 -12.44
CA ARG A 84 5.51 -16.43 -12.34
C ARG A 84 6.47 -15.87 -11.28
N LEU A 85 6.15 -14.72 -10.70
CA LEU A 85 6.99 -14.07 -9.69
C LEU A 85 6.68 -14.63 -8.29
N ARG A 86 7.65 -14.54 -7.38
CA ARG A 86 7.49 -14.94 -5.97
C ARG A 86 8.07 -13.90 -5.03
N LYS A 87 7.46 -13.69 -3.87
CA LYS A 87 7.98 -12.84 -2.79
C LYS A 87 9.44 -13.20 -2.47
N GLY A 88 10.30 -12.18 -2.36
CA GLY A 88 11.74 -12.31 -2.15
C GLY A 88 12.56 -12.57 -3.42
N GLN A 89 11.94 -12.84 -4.57
CA GLN A 89 12.65 -12.95 -5.84
C GLN A 89 13.25 -11.59 -6.24
N VAL A 90 14.44 -11.61 -6.82
CA VAL A 90 15.11 -10.41 -7.34
C VAL A 90 15.05 -10.45 -8.87
N VAL A 91 14.53 -9.38 -9.48
CA VAL A 91 14.42 -9.23 -10.94
C VAL A 91 14.91 -7.87 -11.41
N ASN A 92 15.39 -7.81 -12.64
CA ASN A 92 15.77 -6.56 -13.29
C ASN A 92 14.56 -5.97 -14.01
N VAL A 93 14.40 -4.65 -13.93
CA VAL A 93 13.37 -3.88 -14.64
C VAL A 93 14.04 -2.68 -15.30
N THR A 94 13.90 -2.53 -16.61
CA THR A 94 14.51 -1.47 -17.40
C THR A 94 13.47 -0.44 -17.80
N LEU A 95 13.46 0.69 -17.09
CA LEU A 95 12.53 1.80 -17.29
C LEU A 95 13.26 2.95 -17.99
N SER A 96 12.71 3.48 -19.08
CA SER A 96 13.29 4.60 -19.85
C SER A 96 14.79 4.40 -20.18
N GLY A 97 15.18 3.16 -20.50
CA GLY A 97 16.56 2.79 -20.82
C GLY A 97 17.51 2.58 -19.63
N ARG A 98 17.05 2.74 -18.39
CA ARG A 98 17.84 2.47 -17.18
C ARG A 98 17.35 1.21 -16.48
N THR A 99 18.25 0.24 -16.28
CA THR A 99 17.97 -0.99 -15.54
C THR A 99 18.08 -0.79 -14.03
N TYR A 100 17.06 -1.26 -13.31
CA TYR A 100 16.98 -1.27 -11.86
C TYR A 100 16.92 -2.71 -11.37
N ARG A 101 17.69 -3.02 -10.32
CA ARG A 101 17.59 -4.31 -9.61
C ARG A 101 16.50 -4.18 -8.54
N THR A 102 15.38 -4.87 -8.74
CA THR A 102 14.20 -4.80 -7.87
C THR A 102 14.03 -6.10 -7.08
N THR A 103 13.38 -6.01 -5.92
CA THR A 103 12.94 -7.18 -5.15
C THR A 103 11.43 -7.25 -5.17
N VAL A 104 10.87 -8.42 -5.48
CA VAL A 104 9.43 -8.70 -5.38
C VAL A 104 9.07 -8.72 -3.89
N THR A 105 8.38 -7.69 -3.43
CA THR A 105 7.91 -7.55 -2.03
C THR A 105 6.61 -8.29 -1.80
N GLU A 106 5.83 -8.50 -2.85
CA GLU A 106 4.54 -9.18 -2.82
C GLU A 106 4.24 -9.82 -4.18
N ALA A 107 3.56 -10.97 -4.17
CA ALA A 107 3.02 -11.60 -5.37
C ALA A 107 1.82 -12.48 -4.96
N GLY A 108 0.71 -12.36 -5.66
CA GLY A 108 -0.57 -12.97 -5.25
C GLY A 108 -1.60 -13.01 -6.38
N VAL A 109 -2.82 -13.41 -6.05
CA VAL A 109 -3.97 -13.42 -6.96
C VAL A 109 -5.21 -12.85 -6.27
N GLY A 110 -5.48 -11.57 -6.56
CA GLY A 110 -6.73 -10.93 -6.18
C GLY A 110 -7.91 -11.51 -6.95
N THR A 111 -9.07 -11.67 -6.29
CA THR A 111 -10.33 -11.96 -6.99
C THR A 111 -11.22 -10.73 -6.95
N ILE A 112 -11.74 -10.27 -8.09
CA ILE A 112 -12.68 -9.13 -8.14
C ILE A 112 -13.98 -9.49 -7.40
N ARG A 113 -14.31 -8.72 -6.35
CA ARG A 113 -15.48 -8.93 -5.48
C ARG A 113 -16.60 -7.92 -5.69
N SER A 114 -16.30 -6.74 -6.20
CA SER A 114 -17.28 -5.76 -6.68
C SER A 114 -16.67 -4.85 -7.74
N LEU A 115 -17.51 -4.37 -8.65
CA LEU A 115 -17.20 -3.38 -9.69
C LEU A 115 -18.31 -2.32 -9.66
N ASP A 116 -17.95 -1.05 -9.88
CA ASP A 116 -18.89 0.05 -10.12
C ASP A 116 -18.23 1.08 -11.06
N GLY A 117 -19.02 1.75 -11.89
CA GLY A 117 -18.55 2.69 -12.92
C GLY A 117 -18.07 2.03 -14.22
N SER A 118 -17.16 2.73 -14.91
CA SER A 118 -16.59 2.37 -16.22
C SER A 118 -15.09 2.15 -16.12
N PHE A 119 -14.57 1.23 -16.94
CA PHE A 119 -13.15 0.88 -16.98
C PHE A 119 -12.62 0.85 -18.42
N THR A 120 -11.31 1.00 -18.58
CA THR A 120 -10.60 0.77 -19.85
C THR A 120 -10.54 -0.71 -20.22
N TYR A 121 -10.71 -1.62 -19.24
CA TYR A 121 -10.65 -3.07 -19.41
C TYR A 121 -12.00 -3.76 -19.17
N ASP A 122 -12.25 -4.88 -19.86
CA ASP A 122 -13.42 -5.75 -19.65
C ASP A 122 -13.30 -6.54 -18.33
N LEU A 123 -13.55 -5.87 -17.20
CA LEU A 123 -13.48 -6.46 -15.86
C LEU A 123 -14.79 -7.18 -15.49
N SER A 124 -14.68 -8.32 -14.79
CA SER A 124 -15.84 -9.12 -14.34
C SER A 124 -15.76 -9.54 -12.87
N ILE A 125 -16.90 -9.55 -12.17
CA ILE A 125 -16.98 -10.07 -10.79
C ILE A 125 -16.64 -11.56 -10.79
N GLY A 126 -15.71 -11.96 -9.92
CA GLY A 126 -15.17 -13.32 -9.84
C GLY A 126 -13.91 -13.55 -10.69
N GLN A 127 -13.48 -12.58 -11.50
CA GLN A 127 -12.22 -12.66 -12.24
C GLN A 127 -11.01 -12.71 -11.30
N PRO A 128 -10.07 -13.66 -11.49
CA PRO A 128 -8.77 -13.61 -10.86
C PRO A 128 -7.84 -12.64 -11.60
N VAL A 129 -7.10 -11.82 -10.86
CA VAL A 129 -6.06 -10.91 -11.36
C VAL A 129 -4.77 -11.24 -10.62
N ALA A 130 -3.76 -11.69 -11.36
CA ALA A 130 -2.45 -12.00 -10.78
C ALA A 130 -1.62 -10.72 -10.70
N TYR A 131 -0.98 -10.47 -9.55
CA TYR A 131 -0.22 -9.25 -9.34
C TYR A 131 1.13 -9.50 -8.66
N ALA A 132 2.06 -8.55 -8.80
CA ALA A 132 3.31 -8.54 -8.07
C ALA A 132 3.77 -7.10 -7.79
N GLU A 133 4.10 -6.80 -6.53
CA GLU A 133 4.74 -5.54 -6.16
C GLU A 133 6.27 -5.72 -6.16
N LEU A 134 6.98 -4.80 -6.80
CA LEU A 134 8.44 -4.79 -6.88
C LEU A 134 8.98 -3.49 -6.30
N ARG A 135 10.02 -3.56 -5.47
CA ARG A 135 10.63 -2.37 -4.85
C ARG A 135 12.12 -2.26 -5.07
N THR A 136 12.58 -1.01 -5.12
CA THR A 136 13.95 -0.59 -4.79
C THR A 136 13.89 0.27 -3.50
N ASN A 137 14.98 0.92 -3.13
CA ASN A 137 14.96 1.89 -2.02
C ASN A 137 14.09 3.13 -2.34
N ASP A 138 13.98 3.50 -3.62
CA ASP A 138 13.44 4.80 -4.06
C ASP A 138 12.19 4.66 -4.94
N MET A 139 11.78 3.42 -5.28
CA MET A 139 10.76 3.13 -6.28
C MET A 139 9.89 1.94 -5.87
N VAL A 140 8.58 2.07 -6.11
CA VAL A 140 7.58 1.00 -6.04
C VAL A 140 7.02 0.79 -7.44
N LEU A 141 6.89 -0.47 -7.84
CA LEU A 141 6.25 -0.88 -9.08
C LEU A 141 5.13 -1.88 -8.77
N SER A 142 3.99 -1.77 -9.46
CA SER A 142 2.96 -2.82 -9.52
C SER A 142 2.98 -3.46 -10.91
N LEU A 143 3.01 -4.79 -10.97
CA LEU A 143 2.69 -5.57 -12.17
C LEU A 143 1.33 -6.20 -11.96
N GLU A 144 0.40 -6.01 -12.90
CA GLU A 144 -0.96 -6.56 -12.83
C GLU A 144 -1.30 -7.27 -14.14
N LYS A 145 -1.88 -8.47 -14.03
CA LYS A 145 -2.28 -9.30 -15.16
C LYS A 145 -3.78 -9.59 -15.09
N PHE A 146 -4.53 -8.88 -15.93
CA PHE A 146 -5.99 -9.01 -16.03
C PHE A 146 -6.40 -10.20 -16.90
N ASP A 147 -5.65 -10.49 -17.97
CA ASP A 147 -5.73 -11.70 -18.79
C ASP A 147 -4.36 -12.04 -19.43
N ASP A 148 -4.27 -13.02 -20.33
CA ASP A 148 -2.99 -13.39 -20.99
C ASP A 148 -2.48 -12.36 -22.02
N ARG A 149 -3.24 -11.29 -22.30
CA ARG A 149 -2.92 -10.23 -23.27
C ARG A 149 -2.59 -8.90 -22.59
N ILE A 150 -3.22 -8.64 -21.44
CA ILE A 150 -3.11 -7.40 -20.67
C ILE A 150 -2.26 -7.67 -19.42
N ILE A 151 -0.98 -7.29 -19.51
CA ILE A 151 -0.08 -7.18 -18.36
C ILE A 151 0.42 -5.74 -18.33
N ASP A 152 0.02 -5.02 -17.29
CA ASP A 152 0.40 -3.62 -17.08
C ASP A 152 1.52 -3.51 -16.04
N LEU A 153 2.30 -2.43 -16.19
CA LEU A 153 3.29 -2.00 -15.21
C LEU A 153 2.97 -0.57 -14.77
N TYR A 154 2.95 -0.35 -13.47
CA TYR A 154 2.68 0.95 -12.87
C TYR A 154 3.81 1.38 -11.94
N HIS A 155 4.16 2.66 -11.97
CA HIS A 155 5.01 3.30 -10.98
C HIS A 155 4.15 3.84 -9.82
N GLY A 156 4.32 3.24 -8.64
CA GLY A 156 3.60 3.59 -7.42
C GLY A 156 4.17 4.80 -6.68
N THR A 157 3.31 5.53 -5.98
CA THR A 157 3.69 6.58 -5.03
C THR A 157 2.72 6.55 -3.86
N VAL A 158 3.19 6.12 -2.67
CA VAL A 158 2.37 6.10 -1.46
C VAL A 158 2.13 7.54 -0.99
N LEU A 159 0.86 7.92 -0.82
CA LEU A 159 0.44 9.27 -0.45
C LEU A 159 0.04 9.36 1.02
N ASP A 160 0.83 10.14 1.76
CA ASP A 160 0.47 10.59 3.11
C ASP A 160 -0.75 11.54 3.10
N VAL A 161 -1.16 12.04 4.27
CA VAL A 161 -2.32 12.95 4.36
C VAL A 161 -2.07 14.28 3.66
N ALA A 162 -0.83 14.78 3.61
CA ALA A 162 -0.48 15.98 2.86
C ALA A 162 -0.54 15.72 1.34
N GLY A 163 0.09 14.66 0.85
CA GLY A 163 0.05 14.21 -0.55
C GLY A 163 -1.37 13.98 -1.05
N GLN A 164 -2.22 13.30 -0.28
CA GLN A 164 -3.64 13.12 -0.61
C GLN A 164 -4.38 14.45 -0.75
N LYS A 165 -4.15 15.43 0.15
CA LYS A 165 -4.75 16.77 0.03
C LYS A 165 -4.20 17.54 -1.16
N ALA A 166 -2.88 17.48 -1.39
CA ALA A 166 -2.22 18.16 -2.50
C ALA A 166 -2.69 17.62 -3.86
N HIS A 167 -2.98 16.33 -3.96
CA HIS A 167 -3.39 15.68 -5.21
C HIS A 167 -4.91 15.68 -5.42
N PHE A 168 -5.72 15.42 -4.38
CA PHE A 168 -7.17 15.24 -4.50
C PHE A 168 -8.02 16.38 -3.90
N GLY A 169 -7.39 17.39 -3.30
CA GLY A 169 -8.06 18.46 -2.54
C GLY A 169 -8.54 18.05 -1.15
N LYS A 170 -8.47 16.75 -0.83
CA LYS A 170 -8.98 16.15 0.41
C LYS A 170 -8.24 14.86 0.72
N ARG A 171 -8.22 14.47 2.01
CA ARG A 171 -7.87 13.09 2.39
C ARG A 171 -8.93 12.14 1.85
N ILE A 172 -8.54 11.21 0.98
CA ILE A 172 -9.44 10.17 0.45
C ILE A 172 -9.50 8.95 1.36
N ALA A 173 -8.41 8.59 2.04
CA ALA A 173 -8.44 7.54 3.05
C ALA A 173 -9.51 7.87 4.12
N PRO A 174 -10.40 6.93 4.49
CA PRO A 174 -11.29 7.02 5.64
C PRO A 174 -10.60 7.64 6.86
N ARG A 175 -11.36 8.41 7.64
CA ARG A 175 -10.92 8.75 8.99
C ARG A 175 -11.09 7.51 9.83
N ASN A 176 -10.00 7.03 10.45
CA ASN A 176 -10.11 6.05 11.53
C ASN A 176 -10.77 6.76 12.71
N VAL A 177 -12.10 6.72 12.77
CA VAL A 177 -12.86 7.09 13.97
C VAL A 177 -12.80 5.90 14.93
N SER A 178 -11.58 5.59 15.39
CA SER A 178 -11.41 4.80 16.60
C SER A 178 -12.14 5.57 17.70
N VAL A 179 -13.10 4.90 18.33
CA VAL A 179 -14.10 5.53 19.20
C VAL A 179 -13.45 5.98 20.51
N LYS A 180 -12.79 7.14 20.51
CA LYS A 180 -12.55 7.95 21.72
C LYS A 180 -13.84 8.59 22.26
N LEU A 181 -15.00 8.09 21.83
CA LEU A 181 -16.35 8.51 22.21
C LEU A 181 -16.85 7.79 23.48
N VAL A 182 -15.98 7.04 24.16
CA VAL A 182 -16.16 6.68 25.59
C VAL A 182 -15.59 7.78 26.51
N GLY A 183 -14.66 8.61 26.02
CA GLY A 183 -14.00 9.67 26.81
C GLY A 183 -14.71 11.04 26.84
N ALA A 184 -15.83 11.20 26.13
CA ALA A 184 -16.52 12.50 25.99
C ALA A 184 -17.69 12.70 26.97
N PHE A 185 -18.15 11.65 27.67
CA PHE A 185 -19.19 11.74 28.70
C PHE A 185 -18.63 11.75 30.14
N LEU A 186 -17.31 11.70 30.30
CA LEU A 186 -16.58 11.82 31.58
C LEU A 186 -15.75 13.11 31.66
N ALA A 187 -16.20 14.17 30.96
CA ALA A 187 -15.58 15.51 30.99
C ALA A 187 -16.37 16.53 31.85
N ILE A 188 -17.27 16.04 32.74
CA ILE A 188 -17.82 16.80 33.87
C ILE A 188 -17.47 16.02 35.15
N GLY A 189 -16.17 15.98 35.47
CA GLY A 189 -15.67 15.24 36.62
C GLY A 189 -14.14 15.24 36.68
N VAL A 190 -13.60 15.79 37.77
CA VAL A 190 -12.17 15.75 38.13
C VAL A 190 -11.22 16.55 37.22
N LEU A 191 -11.33 17.87 37.39
CA LEU A 191 -10.22 18.80 37.28
C LEU A 191 -9.16 18.48 38.36
N ALA A 192 -8.12 17.68 38.06
CA ALA A 192 -6.95 17.52 38.94
C ALA A 192 -5.70 16.97 38.23
N THR A 193 -4.51 17.40 38.69
CA THR A 193 -3.14 16.92 38.35
C THR A 193 -2.71 17.02 36.87
N MET A 194 -1.91 18.01 36.48
CA MET A 194 -0.46 18.22 36.71
C MET A 194 0.44 17.42 35.76
N LEU A 195 1.02 18.15 34.79
CA LEU A 195 2.39 18.08 34.25
C LEU A 195 3.05 16.70 34.05
N PHE A 196 3.50 16.42 32.81
CA PHE A 196 4.94 16.21 32.52
C PHE A 196 5.26 16.48 31.05
N SER A 197 6.39 17.16 30.80
CA SER A 197 6.95 17.38 29.48
C SER A 197 7.71 16.15 28.98
N SER A 198 7.67 15.89 27.66
CA SER A 198 8.83 15.42 26.87
C SER A 198 8.49 15.36 25.39
N CYS A 199 9.15 16.19 24.57
CA CYS A 199 9.24 15.95 23.13
C CYS A 199 10.39 14.96 22.88
N GLY A 200 10.07 13.77 22.36
CA GLY A 200 11.05 12.82 21.82
C GLY A 200 10.78 12.59 20.32
N PRO A 201 11.80 12.30 19.50
CA PRO A 201 11.61 12.08 18.07
C PRO A 201 10.83 10.79 17.81
N ARG A 202 9.70 10.90 17.10
CA ARG A 202 8.97 9.74 16.57
C ARG A 202 9.69 9.16 15.36
N ASN A 203 10.42 8.08 15.57
CA ASN A 203 10.77 7.14 14.50
C ASN A 203 9.64 6.11 14.36
N ASP A 204 8.51 6.54 13.79
CA ASP A 204 7.37 5.66 13.52
C ASP A 204 7.78 4.64 12.44
N THR A 205 8.18 3.44 12.89
CA THR A 205 8.61 2.35 12.01
C THR A 205 7.40 1.47 11.72
N TYR A 206 6.73 1.72 10.59
CA TYR A 206 5.48 1.06 10.25
C TYR A 206 5.71 -0.39 9.79
N CYS A 207 5.42 -1.36 10.66
CA CYS A 207 5.22 -2.76 10.25
C CYS A 207 3.86 -2.90 9.57
N THR A 208 3.84 -3.29 8.29
CA THR A 208 2.62 -3.83 7.66
C THR A 208 2.47 -5.29 8.06
N PRO A 209 1.28 -5.83 8.33
CA PRO A 209 1.20 -7.21 8.84
C PRO A 209 1.45 -8.29 7.79
N ARG A 210 1.69 -7.92 6.51
CA ARG A 210 2.34 -8.77 5.48
C ARG A 210 3.81 -9.14 5.79
N SER A 211 4.28 -8.94 7.03
CA SER A 211 5.67 -9.17 7.48
C SER A 211 5.81 -10.14 8.66
N VAL A 212 4.72 -10.73 9.14
CA VAL A 212 4.75 -11.65 10.30
C VAL A 212 4.80 -13.11 9.84
N GLU A 213 6.01 -13.68 9.78
CA GLU A 213 6.38 -15.02 10.26
C GLU A 213 7.62 -15.59 9.54
N GLN A 214 8.73 -15.70 10.27
CA GLN A 214 9.27 -17.01 10.63
C GLN A 214 10.24 -16.83 11.80
N ALA A 215 9.98 -17.52 12.92
CA ALA A 215 10.87 -17.50 14.08
C ALA A 215 12.11 -18.36 13.82
N ALA A 216 13.29 -17.80 14.11
CA ALA A 216 14.58 -18.48 14.14
C ALA A 216 15.45 -17.86 15.26
N PRO A 217 16.47 -18.57 15.78
CA PRO A 217 16.72 -18.62 17.22
C PRO A 217 17.35 -17.38 17.87
N SER A 218 17.22 -17.36 19.20
CA SER A 218 17.66 -16.35 20.16
C SER A 218 19.05 -15.73 19.90
N ASP A 219 19.06 -14.44 19.61
CA ASP A 219 19.45 -13.44 20.63
C ASP A 219 19.00 -12.03 20.19
N GLN A 220 18.96 -11.10 21.16
CA GLN A 220 18.52 -9.68 21.07
C GLN A 220 17.00 -9.41 21.22
N VAL A 221 16.69 -8.63 22.27
CA VAL A 221 15.32 -8.19 22.67
C VAL A 221 15.27 -6.66 22.74
N VAL A 222 14.44 -6.02 21.90
CA VAL A 222 13.77 -4.72 22.10
C VAL A 222 12.59 -4.68 21.09
N SER A 223 11.32 -4.46 21.42
CA SER A 223 10.63 -4.15 22.68
C SER A 223 9.31 -4.95 22.80
N GLN A 224 8.57 -4.77 23.91
CA GLN A 224 7.28 -5.42 24.18
C GLN A 224 6.19 -4.37 24.43
N ASP A 225 5.14 -4.38 23.61
CA ASP A 225 3.81 -3.80 23.86
C ASP A 225 2.80 -4.95 23.85
N ASP A 226 1.64 -4.82 24.50
CA ASP A 226 0.74 -5.91 24.92
C ASP A 226 0.15 -6.85 23.82
N ASP A 227 0.55 -6.73 22.55
CA ASP A 227 0.05 -7.60 21.46
C ASP A 227 1.09 -7.98 20.36
N GLN A 228 2.29 -7.37 20.29
CA GLN A 228 3.27 -7.66 19.20
C GLN A 228 4.75 -7.51 19.59
N THR A 229 5.61 -8.34 18.98
CA THR A 229 7.09 -8.28 19.08
C THR A 229 7.70 -7.91 17.73
N CYS A 230 8.54 -6.88 17.69
CA CYS A 230 9.19 -6.40 16.47
C CYS A 230 10.71 -6.69 16.47
N TYR A 231 11.26 -7.15 15.34
CA TYR A 231 12.70 -7.38 15.18
C TYR A 231 13.36 -6.29 14.32
N ARG A 232 14.43 -5.67 14.82
CA ARG A 232 15.20 -4.64 14.10
C ARG A 232 16.57 -5.18 13.67
N ARG A 233 16.88 -5.16 12.37
CA ARG A 233 18.27 -5.28 11.91
C ARG A 233 19.03 -3.97 12.18
N SER A 234 20.19 -4.06 12.83
CA SER A 234 21.11 -2.93 12.99
C SER A 234 21.79 -2.58 11.67
N VAL A 235 21.77 -1.30 11.29
CA VAL A 235 22.57 -0.76 10.18
C VAL A 235 23.56 0.25 10.75
N TYR A 236 24.72 -0.23 11.21
CA TYR A 236 25.99 0.51 11.26
C TYR A 236 27.12 -0.53 11.37
N GLY A 237 28.24 -0.28 10.69
CA GLY A 237 29.29 -1.28 10.48
C GLY A 237 30.56 -1.10 11.31
N GLY A 238 31.39 -2.14 11.26
CA GLY A 238 32.76 -2.23 11.75
C GLY A 238 33.20 -3.70 11.65
N GLY A 239 34.38 -4.08 11.16
CA GLY A 239 35.57 -3.28 10.85
C GLY A 239 36.73 -3.76 11.74
N GLY A 240 37.60 -4.61 11.17
CA GLY A 240 38.66 -5.33 11.90
C GLY A 240 38.28 -6.80 12.14
N GLY A 241 39.16 -7.79 11.95
CA GLY A 241 40.62 -7.74 11.76
C GLY A 241 41.30 -8.42 12.95
N GLY A 242 41.70 -9.69 12.80
CA GLY A 242 42.31 -10.46 13.90
C GLY A 242 42.80 -11.83 13.45
N LEU A 243 44.12 -12.03 13.52
CA LEU A 243 44.81 -13.32 13.33
C LEU A 243 44.69 -14.19 14.59
N GLY A 244 44.81 -15.51 14.48
CA GLY A 244 45.06 -16.35 15.66
C GLY A 244 44.96 -17.86 15.49
N LYS A 245 46.03 -18.47 14.96
CA LYS A 245 46.48 -19.87 15.12
C LYS A 245 45.43 -21.00 15.14
#